data_AF-X1UU18-F1
#
_entry.id   AF-X1UU18-F1
#
_cell.length_a   1.000
_cell.length_b   1.000
_cell.length_c   1.000
_cell.angle_alpha   90.00
_cell.angle_beta   90.00
_cell.angle_gamma   90.00
#
_symmetry.space_group_name_H-M   'P 1'
#
loop_
_entity.id
_entity.type
_entity.pdbx_description
1 polymer ?
#
loop_
_entity_poly.entity_id
_entity_poly.type
_entity_poly.pdbx_seq_one_letter_code
_entity_poly.pdbx_strand_id
1 'polypeptide(L)'
;QRTMAGFFDNETIGVFATLMTFYFFIKALRTGKILDSFLGGVFLGYLSLSWGGYTFVYLILPMVCGILILLKKYDSNVLIAYAGVEGVGLLISSYSFKFSHVSFFTSLEVFGIFLFTILLIIFHLIHTKKGDYPRLYKDYYPRLLIQLLL
;
A
#
# COMPACT_ATOMS: atom_id res chain seq x y z
N GLN A 1 21.83 19.03 9.73
CA GLN A 1 20.44 19.47 9.49
C GLN A 1 20.28 19.66 7.98
N ARG A 2 19.22 19.11 7.36
CA ARG A 2 19.01 19.10 5.89
C ARG A 2 17.78 19.90 5.41
N THR A 3 17.23 20.72 6.29
CA THR A 3 16.02 21.55 6.05
C THR A 3 16.28 23.03 6.31
N MET A 4 17.54 23.48 6.28
CA MET A 4 17.91 24.88 6.48
C MET A 4 17.71 25.71 5.21
N ALA A 5 17.37 26.99 5.35
CA ALA A 5 17.28 27.92 4.24
C ALA A 5 18.64 28.01 3.52
N GLY A 6 18.67 27.74 2.22
CA GLY A 6 19.88 27.65 1.40
C GLY A 6 20.41 26.23 1.17
N PHE A 7 19.83 25.21 1.82
CA PHE A 7 20.14 23.80 1.56
C PHE A 7 19.04 23.16 0.71
N PHE A 8 19.24 23.17 -0.62
CA PHE A 8 18.31 22.59 -1.60
C PHE A 8 18.64 21.12 -1.83
N ASP A 9 18.11 20.26 -0.97
CA ASP A 9 18.22 18.81 -1.10
C ASP A 9 16.86 18.17 -1.34
N ASN A 10 16.83 17.08 -2.09
CA ASN A 10 15.60 16.39 -2.48
C ASN A 10 14.85 15.78 -1.30
N GLU A 11 15.54 15.61 -0.17
CA GLU A 11 15.00 15.07 1.08
C GLU A 11 13.89 15.93 1.66
N THR A 12 13.97 17.27 1.55
CA THR A 12 12.96 18.17 2.13
C THR A 12 11.60 17.95 1.45
N ILE A 13 11.61 17.82 0.13
CA ILE A 13 10.42 17.58 -0.69
C ILE A 13 9.95 16.13 -0.52
N GLY A 14 10.89 15.18 -0.41
CA GLY A 14 10.58 13.78 -0.17
C GLY A 14 9.86 13.54 1.16
N VAL A 15 10.29 14.20 2.25
CA VAL A 15 9.61 14.10 3.54
C VAL A 15 8.19 14.67 3.47
N PHE A 16 8.00 15.82 2.79
CA PHE A 16 6.66 16.38 2.60
C PHE A 16 5.72 15.43 1.85
N ALA A 17 6.18 14.85 0.74
CA ALA A 17 5.41 13.90 -0.04
C ALA A 17 5.13 12.60 0.73
N THR A 18 6.06 12.14 1.57
CA THR A 18 5.88 11.00 2.48
C THR A 18 4.76 11.27 3.48
N LEU A 19 4.78 12.44 4.13
CA LEU A 19 3.74 12.83 5.10
C LEU A 19 2.36 12.94 4.45
N MET A 20 2.28 13.52 3.25
CA MET A 20 1.03 13.59 2.49
C MET A 20 0.50 12.20 2.13
N THR A 21 1.39 11.30 1.67
CA THR A 21 1.02 9.91 1.36
C THR A 21 0.41 9.23 2.57
N PHE A 22 1.05 9.29 3.74
CA PHE A 22 0.52 8.68 4.95
C PHE A 22 -0.77 9.33 5.44
N TYR A 23 -0.87 10.65 5.36
CA TYR A 23 -2.09 11.37 5.72
C TYR A 23 -3.28 10.87 4.90
N PHE A 24 -3.14 10.85 3.56
CA PHE A 24 -4.21 10.41 2.67
C PHE A 24 -4.48 8.91 2.77
N PHE A 25 -3.46 8.08 2.97
CA PHE A 25 -3.63 6.65 3.22
C PHE A 25 -4.44 6.39 4.48
N ILE A 26 -4.09 7.00 5.61
CA ILE A 26 -4.85 6.85 6.87
C ILE A 26 -6.27 7.43 6.73
N LYS A 27 -6.43 8.53 6.00
CA LYS A 27 -7.74 9.12 5.72
C LYS A 27 -8.59 8.19 4.86
N ALA A 28 -8.03 7.54 3.85
CA ALA A 28 -8.71 6.55 3.02
C ALA A 28 -9.09 5.31 3.83
N LEU A 29 -8.22 4.84 4.74
CA LEU A 29 -8.55 3.74 5.66
C LEU A 29 -9.77 4.04 6.54
N ARG A 30 -9.96 5.30 6.93
CA ARG A 30 -11.08 5.72 7.78
C ARG A 30 -12.36 6.00 7.01
N THR A 31 -12.26 6.52 5.78
CA THR A 31 -13.41 7.04 5.02
C THR A 31 -13.86 6.14 3.88
N GLY A 32 -13.00 5.25 3.37
CA GLY A 32 -13.27 4.44 2.19
C GLY A 32 -13.36 5.23 0.88
N LYS A 33 -12.98 6.51 0.87
CA LYS A 33 -13.08 7.36 -0.33
C LYS A 33 -11.96 7.06 -1.32
N ILE A 34 -12.34 6.69 -2.54
CA ILE A 34 -11.39 6.44 -3.66
C ILE A 34 -10.57 7.70 -3.98
N LEU A 35 -11.16 8.89 -3.85
CA LEU A 35 -10.43 10.15 -4.08
C LEU A 35 -9.27 10.34 -3.10
N ASP A 36 -9.45 9.96 -1.83
CA ASP A 36 -8.39 10.08 -0.83
C ASP A 36 -7.26 9.08 -1.11
N SER A 37 -7.57 7.85 -1.54
CA SER A 37 -6.53 6.89 -1.93
C SER A 37 -5.83 7.27 -3.24
N PHE A 38 -6.56 7.82 -4.21
CA PHE A 38 -5.98 8.35 -5.44
C PHE A 38 -5.00 9.50 -5.14
N LEU A 39 -5.39 10.48 -4.31
CA LEU A 39 -4.51 11.58 -3.92
C LEU A 39 -3.27 11.07 -3.18
N GLY A 40 -3.43 10.11 -2.26
CA GLY A 40 -2.30 9.47 -1.59
C GLY A 40 -1.34 8.81 -2.57
N GLY A 41 -1.86 8.11 -3.58
CA GLY A 41 -1.04 7.50 -4.63
C GLY A 41 -0.36 8.52 -5.55
N VAL A 42 -0.97 9.68 -5.82
CA VAL A 42 -0.31 10.77 -6.55
C VAL A 42 0.91 11.29 -5.77
N PHE A 43 0.78 11.49 -4.45
CA PHE A 43 1.92 11.89 -3.61
C PHE A 43 2.98 10.79 -3.51
N LEU A 44 2.59 9.52 -3.47
CA LEU A 44 3.53 8.39 -3.50
C LEU A 44 4.29 8.30 -4.84
N GLY A 45 3.59 8.51 -5.95
CA GLY A 45 4.19 8.62 -7.28
C GLY A 45 5.18 9.78 -7.35
N TYR A 46 4.79 10.96 -6.87
CA TYR A 46 5.67 12.12 -6.79
C TYR A 46 6.90 11.87 -5.90
N LEU A 47 6.73 11.19 -4.76
CA LEU A 47 7.82 10.76 -3.90
C LEU A 47 8.83 9.89 -4.67
N SER A 48 8.34 8.91 -5.44
CA SER A 48 9.20 8.01 -6.22
C SER A 48 10.04 8.71 -7.30
N LEU A 49 9.54 9.81 -7.86
CA LEU A 49 10.25 10.61 -8.85
C LEU A 49 11.23 11.59 -8.21
N SER A 50 10.97 12.02 -6.98
CA SER A 50 11.69 13.12 -6.33
C SER A 50 12.81 12.65 -5.40
N TRP A 51 12.62 11.57 -4.64
CA TRP A 51 13.56 11.14 -3.61
C TRP A 51 13.66 9.62 -3.48
N GLY A 52 14.89 9.09 -3.40
CA GLY A 52 15.17 7.64 -3.32
C GLY A 52 14.64 6.92 -2.07
N GLY A 53 14.17 7.65 -1.06
CA GLY A 53 13.53 7.07 0.13
C GLY A 53 12.13 6.50 -0.12
N TYR A 54 11.61 6.55 -1.35
CA TYR A 54 10.27 6.07 -1.69
C TYR A 54 10.07 4.58 -1.37
N THR A 55 11.09 3.74 -1.55
CA THR A 55 11.02 2.29 -1.29
C THR A 55 10.51 1.98 0.12
N PHE A 56 10.89 2.78 1.11
CA PHE A 56 10.40 2.62 2.48
C PHE A 56 8.87 2.76 2.57
N VAL A 57 8.30 3.75 1.87
CA VAL A 57 6.85 3.99 1.89
C VAL A 57 6.11 2.85 1.20
N TYR A 58 6.60 2.39 0.06
CA TYR A 58 6.05 1.22 -0.65
C TYR A 58 6.06 -0.08 0.17
N LEU A 59 7.04 -0.26 1.06
CA LEU A 59 7.13 -1.45 1.90
C LEU A 59 6.31 -1.35 3.20
N ILE A 60 6.16 -0.16 3.77
CA ILE A 60 5.43 -0.01 5.04
C ILE A 60 3.91 -0.08 4.86
N LEU A 61 3.37 0.37 3.72
CA LEU A 61 1.94 0.30 3.43
C LEU A 61 1.38 -1.15 3.45
N PRO A 62 1.96 -2.12 2.72
CA PRO A 62 1.50 -3.52 2.80
C PRO A 62 1.71 -4.10 4.21
N MET A 63 2.80 -3.72 4.90
CA MET A 63 3.04 -4.15 6.28
C MET A 63 1.92 -3.69 7.23
N VAL A 64 1.48 -2.43 7.13
CA VAL A 64 0.35 -1.91 7.91
C VAL A 64 -0.94 -2.66 7.59
N CYS A 65 -1.23 -2.92 6.32
CA CYS A 65 -2.39 -3.73 5.92
C CYS A 65 -2.32 -5.16 6.47
N GLY A 66 -1.15 -5.79 6.44
CA GLY A 66 -0.90 -7.11 7.02
C GLY A 66 -1.16 -7.12 8.53
N ILE A 67 -0.68 -6.12 9.25
CA ILE A 67 -0.94 -5.96 10.69
C ILE A 67 -2.44 -5.81 10.97
N LEU A 68 -3.18 -5.04 10.16
CA LEU A 68 -4.63 -4.89 10.32
C LEU A 68 -5.37 -6.22 10.13
N ILE A 69 -4.92 -7.07 9.20
CA ILE A 69 -5.46 -8.42 9.01
C ILE A 69 -5.16 -9.30 10.23
N LEU A 70 -3.92 -9.29 10.73
CA LEU A 70 -3.50 -10.04 11.91
C LEU A 70 -4.30 -9.65 13.16
N LEU A 71 -4.56 -8.36 13.34
CA LEU A 71 -5.38 -7.84 14.43
C LEU A 71 -6.88 -8.10 14.24
N LYS A 72 -7.30 -8.78 13.16
CA LYS A 72 -8.70 -9.01 12.79
C LYS A 72 -9.51 -7.70 12.65
N LYS A 73 -8.84 -6.60 12.32
CA LYS A 73 -9.42 -5.26 12.10
C LYS A 73 -9.51 -4.91 10.61
N TYR A 74 -9.64 -5.92 9.76
CA TYR A 74 -9.79 -5.72 8.33
C TYR A 74 -11.19 -5.18 7.99
N ASP A 75 -11.24 -4.22 7.08
CA ASP A 75 -12.45 -3.67 6.49
C ASP A 75 -12.23 -3.45 4.98
N SER A 76 -13.30 -3.31 4.20
CA SER A 76 -13.25 -3.05 2.76
C SER A 76 -12.46 -1.79 2.41
N ASN A 77 -12.46 -0.81 3.33
CA ASN A 77 -11.67 0.42 3.22
C ASN A 77 -10.16 0.14 3.14
N VAL A 78 -9.68 -0.95 3.74
CA VAL A 78 -8.26 -1.36 3.67
C VAL A 78 -7.86 -1.67 2.24
N LEU A 79 -8.70 -2.40 1.50
CA LEU A 79 -8.43 -2.70 0.09
C LEU A 79 -8.46 -1.41 -0.74
N ILE A 80 -9.46 -0.55 -0.55
CA ILE A 80 -9.59 0.71 -1.31
C ILE A 80 -8.39 1.63 -1.05
N ALA A 81 -7.96 1.76 0.20
CA ALA A 81 -6.81 2.57 0.59
C ALA A 81 -5.52 2.01 -0.01
N TYR A 82 -5.25 0.72 0.21
CA TYR A 82 -4.04 0.06 -0.26
C TYR A 82 -3.96 0.05 -1.79
N ALA A 83 -4.96 -0.54 -2.47
CA ALA A 83 -4.94 -0.68 -3.92
C ALA A 83 -4.94 0.67 -4.63
N GLY A 84 -5.62 1.69 -4.07
CA GLY A 84 -5.62 3.04 -4.62
C GLY A 84 -4.27 3.73 -4.48
N VAL A 85 -3.68 3.73 -3.28
CA VAL A 85 -2.40 4.42 -3.04
C VAL A 85 -1.25 3.72 -3.77
N GLU A 86 -1.12 2.41 -3.58
CA GLU A 86 -0.07 1.60 -4.21
C GLU A 86 -0.23 1.53 -5.72
N GLY A 87 -1.45 1.27 -6.21
CA GLY A 87 -1.70 1.17 -7.65
C GLY A 87 -1.41 2.46 -8.39
N VAL A 88 -1.92 3.60 -7.90
CA VAL A 88 -1.66 4.91 -8.52
C VAL A 88 -0.20 5.31 -8.37
N GLY A 89 0.40 5.06 -7.20
CA GLY A 89 1.83 5.29 -6.97
C GLY A 89 2.70 4.55 -7.96
N LEU A 90 2.50 3.23 -8.09
CA LEU A 90 3.25 2.38 -9.03
C LEU A 90 3.06 2.83 -10.47
N LEU A 91 1.82 3.16 -10.87
CA LEU A 91 1.53 3.66 -12.22
C LEU A 91 2.33 4.92 -12.53
N ILE A 92 2.35 5.90 -11.62
CA ILE A 92 3.13 7.12 -11.81
C ILE A 92 4.64 6.83 -11.80
N SER A 93 5.09 5.96 -10.89
CA SER A 93 6.51 5.58 -10.80
C SER A 93 7.02 4.90 -12.08
N SER A 94 6.15 4.17 -12.78
CA SER A 94 6.47 3.50 -14.04
C SER A 94 6.81 4.46 -15.19
N TYR A 95 6.38 5.73 -15.10
CA TYR A 95 6.76 6.78 -16.04
C TYR A 95 8.17 7.34 -15.80
N SER A 96 8.82 6.97 -14.68
CA SER A 96 10.19 7.39 -14.42
C SER A 96 11.14 6.85 -15.47
N PHE A 97 12.00 7.69 -16.02
CA PHE A 97 13.07 7.26 -16.95
C PHE A 97 14.01 6.22 -16.35
N LYS A 98 14.11 6.15 -15.01
CA LYS A 98 14.93 5.17 -14.29
C LYS A 98 14.23 3.82 -14.10
N PHE A 99 12.93 3.73 -14.38
CA PHE A 99 12.17 2.50 -14.19
C PHE A 99 12.44 1.55 -15.34
N SER A 100 13.11 0.44 -15.06
CA SER A 100 13.32 -0.63 -16.04
C SER A 100 12.13 -1.59 -15.98
N HIS A 101 11.43 -1.84 -17.09
CA HIS A 101 10.33 -2.82 -17.08
C HIS A 101 10.79 -4.23 -16.69
N VAL A 102 12.07 -4.55 -16.85
CA VAL A 102 12.68 -5.80 -16.39
C VAL A 102 12.81 -5.83 -14.86
N SER A 103 12.88 -4.67 -14.19
CA SER A 103 12.91 -4.58 -12.74
C SER A 103 11.63 -5.09 -12.08
N PHE A 104 10.51 -5.12 -12.81
CA PHE A 104 9.27 -5.72 -12.30
C PHE A 104 9.43 -7.20 -11.91
N PHE A 105 10.17 -7.97 -12.71
CA PHE A 105 10.37 -9.40 -12.49
C PHE A 105 11.65 -9.74 -11.73
N THR A 106 12.56 -8.79 -11.57
CA THR A 106 13.88 -9.01 -10.94
C THR A 106 13.99 -8.38 -9.56
N SER A 107 13.25 -7.30 -9.29
CA SER A 107 13.25 -6.68 -7.96
C SER A 107 12.28 -7.40 -7.03
N LEU A 108 12.81 -7.85 -5.90
CA LEU A 108 12.02 -8.48 -4.85
C LEU A 108 11.00 -7.51 -4.24
N GLU A 109 11.31 -6.20 -4.27
CA GLU A 109 10.45 -5.13 -3.77
C GLU A 109 9.15 -5.03 -4.57
N VAL A 110 9.25 -4.78 -5.89
CA VAL A 110 8.07 -4.60 -6.75
C VAL A 110 7.27 -5.91 -6.86
N PHE A 111 7.98 -7.03 -6.97
CA PHE A 111 7.34 -8.35 -7.01
C PHE A 111 6.61 -8.67 -5.69
N GLY A 112 7.20 -8.32 -4.54
CA GLY A 112 6.58 -8.50 -3.23
C GLY A 112 5.30 -7.68 -3.05
N ILE A 113 5.30 -6.42 -3.49
CA ILE A 113 4.11 -5.54 -3.47
C ILE A 113 3.02 -6.11 -4.38
N PHE A 114 3.39 -6.60 -5.56
CA PHE A 114 2.45 -7.23 -6.48
C PHE A 114 1.80 -8.49 -5.88
N LEU A 115 2.61 -9.40 -5.30
CA LEU A 115 2.11 -10.60 -4.62
C LEU A 115 1.20 -10.24 -3.44
N PHE A 116 1.58 -9.25 -2.62
CA PHE A 116 0.75 -8.82 -1.51
C PHE A 116 -0.59 -8.26 -1.99
N THR A 117 -0.60 -7.54 -3.11
CA THR A 117 -1.85 -7.03 -3.72
C THR A 117 -2.78 -8.19 -4.11
N ILE A 118 -2.25 -9.24 -4.73
CA ILE A 118 -3.03 -10.45 -5.07
C ILE A 118 -3.58 -11.11 -3.80
N LEU A 119 -2.74 -11.29 -2.78
CA LEU A 119 -3.15 -11.88 -1.50
C LEU A 119 -4.26 -11.06 -0.83
N LEU A 120 -4.14 -9.73 -0.84
CA LEU A 120 -5.13 -8.82 -0.24
C LEU A 120 -6.47 -8.88 -0.99
N ILE A 121 -6.45 -9.02 -2.32
CA ILE A 121 -7.67 -9.20 -3.12
C ILE A 121 -8.33 -10.55 -2.81
N ILE A 122 -7.56 -11.64 -2.75
CA ILE A 122 -8.09 -12.97 -2.40
C ILE A 122 -8.70 -12.92 -1.00
N PHE A 123 -8.00 -12.31 -0.03
CA PHE A 123 -8.49 -12.14 1.32
C PHE A 123 -9.80 -11.33 1.35
N HIS A 124 -9.87 -10.25 0.58
CA HIS A 124 -11.09 -9.45 0.45
C HIS A 124 -12.27 -10.27 -0.09
N LEU A 125 -12.07 -11.05 -1.15
CA LEU A 125 -13.11 -11.89 -1.74
C LEU A 125 -13.65 -12.90 -0.72
N ILE A 126 -12.77 -13.55 0.04
CA ILE A 126 -13.15 -14.47 1.13
C ILE A 126 -13.92 -13.72 2.23
N HIS A 127 -13.45 -12.53 2.60
CA HIS A 127 -14.08 -11.70 3.64
C HIS A 127 -15.48 -11.24 3.24
N THR A 128 -15.69 -10.83 1.98
CA THR A 128 -17.00 -10.41 1.47
C THR A 128 -18.00 -11.57 1.42
N LYS A 129 -17.53 -12.78 1.09
CA LYS A 129 -18.36 -14.01 1.09
C LYS A 129 -18.74 -14.55 2.47
N LYS A 130 -18.19 -13.98 3.56
CA LYS A 130 -18.55 -14.30 4.95
C LYS A 130 -20.05 -14.11 5.24
N GLY A 131 -20.66 -13.09 4.66
CA GLY A 131 -22.08 -12.77 4.87
C GLY A 131 -23.02 -13.86 4.35
N ASP A 132 -22.62 -14.56 3.29
CA ASP A 132 -23.44 -15.57 2.61
C ASP A 132 -23.40 -16.94 3.34
N TYR A 133 -22.30 -17.27 4.04
CA TYR A 133 -22.09 -18.59 4.66
C TYR A 133 -21.51 -18.52 6.10
N PRO A 134 -22.30 -18.13 7.10
CA PRO A 134 -21.82 -17.89 8.47
C PRO A 134 -21.30 -19.15 9.19
N ARG A 135 -21.78 -20.36 8.84
CA ARG A 135 -21.34 -21.62 9.45
C ARG A 135 -19.94 -22.06 8.98
N LEU A 136 -19.64 -21.92 7.69
CA LEU A 136 -18.37 -22.35 7.11
C LEU A 136 -17.20 -21.47 7.60
N TYR A 137 -17.45 -20.16 7.75
CA TYR A 137 -16.46 -19.18 8.15
C TYR A 137 -15.98 -19.35 9.61
N LYS A 138 -16.87 -19.77 10.53
CA LYS A 138 -16.55 -19.96 11.94
C LYS A 138 -15.46 -21.02 12.16
N ASP A 139 -15.45 -22.07 11.33
CA ASP A 139 -14.46 -23.16 11.39
C ASP A 139 -13.23 -22.92 10.50
N TYR A 140 -13.37 -22.22 9.37
CA TYR A 140 -12.28 -21.95 8.43
C TYR A 140 -11.37 -20.79 8.82
N TYR A 141 -11.89 -19.72 9.42
CA TYR A 141 -11.10 -18.51 9.67
C TYR A 141 -9.84 -18.69 10.54
N PRO A 142 -9.87 -19.43 11.65
CA PRO A 142 -8.64 -19.69 12.42
C PRO A 142 -7.65 -20.54 11.63
N ARG A 143 -8.12 -21.46 10.77
CA ARG A 143 -7.24 -22.33 9.96
C ARG A 143 -6.59 -21.56 8.81
N LEU A 144 -7.36 -20.75 8.08
CA LEU A 144 -6.89 -19.97 6.93
C LEU A 144 -5.89 -18.88 7.34
N LEU A 145 -6.09 -18.26 8.52
CA LEU A 145 -5.14 -17.29 9.06
C LEU A 145 -3.78 -17.94 9.38
N ILE A 146 -3.78 -19.17 9.91
CA ILE A 146 -2.56 -19.93 10.19
C ILE A 146 -1.88 -20.39 8.89
N GLN A 147 -2.67 -20.78 7.88
CA GLN A 147 -2.18 -21.34 6.62
C GLN A 147 -1.67 -20.29 5.61
N LEU A 148 -2.08 -19.03 5.75
CA LEU A 148 -1.50 -17.90 5.00
C LEU A 148 -0.21 -17.35 5.64
N LEU A 149 0.12 -17.77 6.85
CA LEU A 149 1.27 -17.30 7.63
C LEU A 149 2.43 -18.32 7.71
N LEU A 150 2.22 -19.56 7.29
CA LEU A 150 3.21 -20.66 7.25
C LEU A 150 3.37 -21.16 5.81
#